data_AF-A0ABD0MYE2-F1
#
_entry.id   AF-A0ABD0MYE2-F1
#
_cell.length_a   1.000
_cell.length_b   1.000
_cell.length_c   1.000
_cell.angle_alpha   90.00
_cell.angle_beta   90.00
_cell.angle_gamma   90.00
#
_symmetry.space_group_name_H-M   'P 1'
#
loop_
_entity.id
_entity.type
_entity.pdbx_description
1 polymer ?
#
loop_
_entity_poly.entity_id
_entity_poly.type
_entity_poly.pdbx_seq_one_letter_code
_entity_poly.pdbx_strand_id
1 'polypeptide(L)'
;IAKDAKECVQDFITSEASERCHQEKRKTINGEDILFAMSTLGFDMYVEPLKLYLQKFREAMKGEKGISAVTVTEGMGEELTDEAFRK
;
A
#
# COMPACT_ATOMS: atom_id res chain seq x y z
N ILE A 1 7.35 11.16 18.85
CA ILE A 1 6.11 11.18 18.04
C ILE A 1 5.85 9.76 17.59
N ALA A 2 4.72 9.21 17.99
CA ALA A 2 4.66 8.18 19.03
C ALA A 2 4.14 6.89 18.39
N LYS A 3 4.46 5.70 18.94
CA LYS A 3 3.95 4.41 18.41
C LYS A 3 2.44 4.45 18.16
N ASP A 4 1.73 5.12 19.05
CA ASP A 4 0.28 5.32 19.02
C ASP A 4 -0.18 6.05 17.74
N ALA A 5 0.60 6.98 17.21
CA ALA A 5 0.28 7.65 15.95
C ALA A 5 0.38 6.70 14.75
N LYS A 6 1.34 5.76 14.78
CA LYS A 6 1.49 4.74 13.73
C LYS A 6 0.34 3.74 13.75
N GLU A 7 -0.03 3.25 14.94
CA GLU A 7 -1.17 2.34 15.11
C GLU A 7 -2.48 3.01 14.71
N CYS A 8 -2.67 4.27 15.11
CA CYS A 8 -3.84 5.06 14.77
C CYS A 8 -3.97 5.26 13.25
N VAL A 9 -2.88 5.60 12.56
CA VAL A 9 -2.87 5.74 11.09
C VAL A 9 -3.18 4.40 10.40
N GLN A 10 -2.61 3.29 10.88
CA GLN A 10 -2.88 1.96 10.34
C GLN A 10 -4.35 1.54 10.52
N ASP A 11 -4.91 1.79 11.69
CA ASP A 11 -6.31 1.46 12.00
C ASP A 11 -7.28 2.30 11.18
N PHE A 12 -6.98 3.58 10.95
CA PHE A 12 -7.80 4.43 10.08
C PHE A 12 -7.79 3.97 8.63
N ILE A 13 -6.62 3.65 8.08
CA ILE A 13 -6.51 3.16 6.70
C ILE A 13 -7.28 1.85 6.55
N THR A 14 -7.12 0.92 7.51
CA THR A 14 -7.81 -0.38 7.47
C THR A 14 -9.33 -0.22 7.60
N SER A 15 -9.78 0.66 8.48
CA SER A 15 -11.19 0.98 8.67
C SER A 15 -11.82 1.57 7.41
N GLU A 16 -11.17 2.56 6.80
CA GLU A 16 -11.66 3.25 5.60
C GLU A 16 -11.73 2.29 4.39
N ALA A 17 -10.69 1.46 4.20
CA ALA A 17 -10.67 0.44 3.15
C ALA A 17 -11.73 -0.66 3.37
N SER A 18 -11.94 -1.06 4.63
CA SER A 18 -12.98 -2.03 5.01
C SER A 18 -14.38 -1.51 4.71
N GLU A 19 -14.64 -0.24 5.04
CA GLU A 19 -15.91 0.41 4.76
C GLU A 19 -16.20 0.41 3.25
N ARG A 20 -15.23 0.81 2.42
CA ARG A 20 -15.36 0.77 0.96
C ARG A 20 -15.63 -0.64 0.43
N CYS A 21 -14.88 -1.63 0.91
CA CYS A 21 -15.07 -3.04 0.55
C CYS A 21 -16.49 -3.52 0.90
N HIS A 22 -16.99 -3.16 2.08
CA HIS A 22 -18.33 -3.53 2.53
C HIS A 22 -19.43 -2.87 1.68
N GLN A 23 -19.28 -1.59 1.35
CA GLN A 23 -20.19 -0.84 0.48
C GLN A 23 -20.29 -1.48 -0.93
N GLU A 24 -19.19 -2.01 -1.45
CA GLU A 24 -19.14 -2.75 -2.70
C GLU A 24 -19.59 -4.22 -2.59
N LYS A 25 -20.15 -4.63 -1.44
CA LYS A 25 -20.62 -5.99 -1.15
C LYS A 25 -19.53 -7.05 -1.30
N ARG A 26 -18.27 -6.67 -1.10
CA ARG A 26 -17.12 -7.57 -1.09
C ARG A 26 -16.79 -7.97 0.35
N LYS A 27 -16.27 -9.18 0.53
CA LYS A 27 -15.80 -9.71 1.83
C LYS A 27 -14.28 -9.63 2.00
N THR A 28 -13.57 -9.23 0.94
CA THR A 28 -12.12 -9.21 0.87
C THR A 28 -11.69 -7.85 0.37
N ILE A 29 -10.91 -7.16 1.22
CA ILE A 29 -10.28 -5.89 0.89
C ILE A 29 -9.26 -6.16 -0.22
N ASN A 30 -9.30 -5.36 -1.28
CA ASN A 30 -8.38 -5.43 -2.40
C ASN A 30 -7.39 -4.24 -2.38
N GLY A 31 -6.43 -4.22 -3.31
CA GLY A 31 -5.47 -3.12 -3.41
C GLY A 31 -6.11 -1.77 -3.79
N GLU A 32 -7.28 -1.77 -4.43
CA GLU A 32 -7.98 -0.54 -4.82
C GLU A 32 -8.69 0.13 -3.64
N ASP A 33 -9.19 -0.65 -2.68
CA ASP A 33 -9.74 -0.15 -1.42
C ASP A 33 -8.68 0.60 -0.61
N ILE A 34 -7.45 0.09 -0.60
CA ILE A 34 -6.31 0.72 0.10
C ILE A 34 -5.93 2.02 -0.60
N LEU A 35 -5.88 2.04 -1.93
CA LEU A 35 -5.60 3.25 -2.69
C LEU A 35 -6.67 4.32 -2.46
N PHE A 36 -7.94 3.91 -2.39
CA PHE A 36 -9.05 4.79 -2.06
C PHE A 36 -8.89 5.36 -0.64
N ALA A 37 -8.64 4.51 0.36
CA ALA A 37 -8.44 4.94 1.74
C ALA A 37 -7.30 5.96 1.88
N MET A 38 -6.18 5.74 1.18
CA MET A 38 -5.04 6.67 1.18
C MET A 38 -5.43 8.05 0.63
N SER A 39 -6.16 8.11 -0.49
CA SER A 39 -6.66 9.39 -1.01
C SER A 39 -7.68 10.05 -0.06
N THR A 40 -8.64 9.29 0.47
CA THR A 40 -9.69 9.82 1.35
C THR A 40 -9.13 10.41 2.63
N LEU A 41 -8.08 9.81 3.18
CA LEU A 41 -7.42 10.27 4.41
C LEU A 41 -6.37 11.37 4.15
N GLY A 42 -6.16 11.80 2.90
CA GLY A 42 -5.23 12.87 2.52
C GLY A 42 -3.77 12.43 2.38
N PHE A 43 -3.51 11.14 2.23
CA PHE A 43 -2.19 10.57 1.98
C PHE A 43 -1.88 10.44 0.49
N ASP A 44 -2.27 11.42 -0.33
CA ASP A 44 -2.18 11.38 -1.80
C ASP A 44 -0.76 11.12 -2.33
N MET A 45 0.26 11.58 -1.59
CA MET A 45 1.68 11.35 -1.91
C MET A 45 2.06 9.86 -1.94
N TYR A 46 1.30 8.98 -1.28
CA TYR A 46 1.52 7.54 -1.26
C TYR A 46 0.72 6.78 -2.32
N VAL A 47 -0.28 7.42 -2.94
CA VAL A 47 -1.19 6.78 -3.90
C VAL A 47 -0.45 6.37 -5.17
N GLU A 48 0.37 7.25 -5.74
CA GLU A 48 1.10 6.98 -6.97
C GLU A 48 2.17 5.88 -6.79
N PRO A 49 3.01 5.92 -5.73
CA PRO A 49 3.91 4.79 -5.42
C PRO A 49 3.18 3.46 -5.22
N LEU A 50 2.06 3.46 -4.50
CA LEU A 50 1.29 2.24 -4.23
C LEU A 50 0.63 1.67 -5.50
N LYS A 51 0.14 2.52 -6.42
CA LYS A 51 -0.38 2.10 -7.72
C LYS A 51 0.70 1.38 -8.53
N LEU A 52 1.88 1.97 -8.63
CA LEU A 52 3.01 1.38 -9.35
C LEU A 52 3.41 0.04 -8.73
N TYR A 53 3.47 -0.04 -7.40
CA TYR A 53 3.75 -1.29 -6.69
C TYR A 53 2.69 -2.36 -6.99
N LEU A 54 1.40 -2.02 -6.90
CA LEU A 54 0.30 -2.94 -7.18
C LEU A 54 0.34 -3.47 -8.61
N GLN A 55 0.71 -2.62 -9.58
CA GLN A 55 0.89 -3.04 -10.97
C GLN A 55 2.02 -4.06 -11.09
N LYS A 56 3.22 -3.75 -10.57
CA LYS A 56 4.37 -4.66 -10.60
C LYS A 56 4.10 -5.97 -9.87
N PHE A 57 3.38 -5.93 -8.75
CA PHE A 57 2.97 -7.12 -8.02
C PHE A 57 2.07 -8.03 -8.85
N ARG A 58 1.08 -7.45 -9.55
CA ARG A 58 0.21 -8.19 -10.48
C ARG A 58 0.98 -8.78 -11.66
N GLU A 59 2.02 -8.10 -12.14
CA GLU A 59 2.92 -8.60 -13.20
C GLU A 59 3.79 -9.77 -12.70
N ALA A 60 4.41 -9.62 -11.53
CA ALA A 60 5.25 -10.64 -10.90
C ALA A 60 4.46 -11.92 -10.56
N MET A 61 3.20 -11.78 -10.12
CA MET A 61 2.27 -12.89 -9.90
C MET A 61 1.92 -13.65 -11.19
N LYS A 62 2.09 -13.04 -12.37
CA LYS A 62 1.75 -13.63 -13.67
C LYS A 62 2.94 -14.28 -14.40
N GLY A 63 4.18 -14.11 -13.92
CA GLY A 63 5.36 -14.76 -14.49
C GLY A 63 6.67 -14.37 -13.78
N GLU A 64 7.53 -15.36 -13.53
CA GLU A 64 8.79 -15.35 -12.76
C GLU A 64 9.79 -14.22 -13.11
N LYS A 65 9.50 -12.98 -12.75
CA LYS A 65 10.51 -11.91 -12.68
C LYS A 65 10.33 -11.15 -11.37
N GLY A 66 11.28 -11.37 -10.47
CA GLY A 66 11.36 -10.68 -9.19
C GLY A 66 11.32 -9.17 -9.37
N ILE A 67 10.75 -8.53 -8.34
CA ILE A 67 10.62 -7.08 -8.17
C ILE A 67 11.96 -6.38 -8.45
N SER A 68 12.16 -5.87 -9.66
CA SER A 68 13.33 -5.06 -9.97
C SER A 68 13.17 -3.68 -9.33
N ALA A 69 14.19 -3.32 -8.55
CA ALA A 69 14.30 -2.21 -7.62
C ALA A 69 13.53 -0.95 -8.03
N VAL A 70 12.80 -0.40 -7.07
CA VAL A 70 12.12 0.89 -7.19
C VAL A 70 13.17 1.99 -7.06
N THR A 71 13.56 2.62 -8.17
CA THR A 71 14.28 3.90 -8.11
C THR A 71 13.26 5.00 -7.83
N VAL A 72 13.01 5.28 -6.55
CA VAL A 72 12.29 6.47 -6.11
C VAL A 72 13.22 7.66 -6.33
N THR A 73 12.88 8.56 -7.24
CA THR A 73 13.60 9.83 -7.37
C THR A 73 13.39 10.66 -6.11
N GLU A 74 14.51 10.89 -5.42
CA GLU A 74 14.81 11.84 -4.33
C GLU A 74 13.61 12.44 -3.59
N GLY A 75 13.25 11.83 -2.45
CA GLY A 75 12.35 12.49 -1.51
C GLY A 75 11.66 11.64 -0.45
N MET A 76 12.19 10.49 -0.01
CA MET A 76 11.98 9.92 1.33
C MET A 76 12.70 8.56 1.41
N GLY A 77 13.76 8.51 2.22
CA GLY A 77 14.50 7.29 2.51
C GLY A 77 13.69 6.32 3.36
N GLU A 78 13.65 5.05 2.98
CA GLU A 78 14.61 4.00 3.37
C GLU A 78 14.45 2.89 2.34
N GLU A 79 15.57 2.35 1.84
CA GLU A 79 15.56 1.21 0.94
C GLU A 79 14.92 0.02 1.66
N LEU A 80 13.67 -0.30 1.32
CA LEU A 80 13.03 -1.55 1.72
C LEU A 80 13.69 -2.67 0.90
N THR A 81 14.86 -3.08 1.33
CA THR A 81 15.55 -4.24 0.79
C THR A 81 14.71 -5.49 1.05
N ASP A 82 14.77 -6.42 0.09
CA ASP A 82 14.04 -7.68 -0.01
C ASP A 82 14.16 -8.60 1.23
N GLU A 83 15.00 -8.24 2.21
CA GLU A 83 15.22 -8.99 3.45
C GLU A 83 14.07 -8.89 4.47
N ALA A 84 13.21 -7.86 4.39
CA ALA A 84 12.17 -7.63 5.41
C ALA A 84 10.92 -8.54 5.25
N PHE A 85 10.71 -9.16 4.09
CA PHE A 85 9.52 -9.98 3.81
C PHE A 85 9.75 -11.48 3.99
N ARG A 86 10.97 -11.90 4.37
CA ARG A 86 11.37 -13.31 4.46
C ARG A 86 11.67 -13.82 5.87
N LYS A 87 11.27 -13.09 6.92
CA LYS A 87 11.37 -13.52 8.32
C LYS A 87 10.01 -13.62 8.99
#